data_AF-A0A949Z8F1-F1
#
_entry.id   AF-A0A949Z8F1-F1
#
_cell.length_a   1.000
_cell.length_b   1.000
_cell.length_c   1.000
_cell.angle_alpha   90.00
_cell.angle_beta   90.00
_cell.angle_gamma   90.00
#
_symmetry.space_group_name_H-M   'P 1'
#
loop_
_entity.id
_entity.type
_entity.pdbx_description
1 polymer ?
#
loop_
_entity_poly.entity_id
_entity_poly.type
_entity_poly.pdbx_seq_one_letter_code
_entity_poly.pdbx_strand_id
1 'polypeptide(L)'
;RKPFAGRAGRQLMRWMQRAGFADEADVRARVYMTAMTTCFPGRRVAGGGDRRPSAREVDLCSPWLDAAESLLRPRLVIVIGSLALTRYLPGARLDDVVGDAFTVPGERVGQLAAAPRMVLPLPHPSGQSRWLNEPSRAALLDRALVRLRDLVPWAEAQDLPEAERAAGIIAGRI
;
A
#
# COMPACT_ATOMS: atom_id res chain seq x y z
N ARG A 1 17.50 -0.20 9.43
CA ARG A 1 17.43 -0.99 8.18
C ARG A 1 16.29 -0.43 7.33
N LYS A 2 16.46 -0.24 6.02
CA LYS A 2 15.48 0.42 5.14
C LYS A 2 14.30 -0.54 4.81
N PRO A 3 13.03 -0.19 5.10
CA PRO A 3 11.88 -0.98 4.66
C PRO A 3 11.88 -1.13 3.13
N PHE A 4 11.45 -2.29 2.65
CA PHE A 4 11.36 -2.61 1.21
C PHE A 4 12.70 -2.44 0.46
N ALA A 5 13.81 -2.93 1.02
CA ALA A 5 15.12 -2.92 0.34
C ALA A 5 15.36 -4.13 -0.60
N GLY A 6 14.50 -5.16 -0.52
CA GLY A 6 14.62 -6.38 -1.32
C GLY A 6 14.15 -6.25 -2.77
N ARG A 7 14.09 -7.38 -3.49
CA ARG A 7 13.63 -7.44 -4.90
C ARG A 7 12.21 -6.87 -5.08
N ALA A 8 11.30 -7.24 -4.19
CA ALA A 8 9.92 -6.75 -4.20
C ALA A 8 9.87 -5.22 -3.99
N GLY A 9 10.70 -4.71 -3.08
CA GLY A 9 10.82 -3.28 -2.83
C GLY A 9 11.37 -2.49 -4.02
N ARG A 10 12.39 -3.01 -4.72
CA ARG A 10 12.87 -2.38 -5.96
C ARG A 10 11.79 -2.31 -7.05
N GLN A 11 10.95 -3.34 -7.17
CA GLN A 11 9.81 -3.33 -8.09
C GLN A 11 8.75 -2.31 -7.65
N LEU A 12 8.51 -2.18 -6.35
CA LEU A 12 7.62 -1.15 -5.81
C LEU A 12 8.12 0.25 -6.16
N MET A 13 9.41 0.53 -5.99
CA MET A 13 9.98 1.84 -6.35
C MET A 13 9.81 2.17 -7.84
N ARG A 14 9.95 1.17 -8.73
CA ARG A 14 9.64 1.35 -10.16
C ARG A 14 8.17 1.69 -10.40
N TRP A 15 7.25 1.09 -9.65
CA TRP A 15 5.83 1.42 -9.76
C TRP A 15 5.53 2.84 -9.26
N MET A 16 6.16 3.26 -8.16
CA MET A 16 6.02 4.62 -7.67
C MET A 16 6.53 5.63 -8.70
N GLN A 17 7.67 5.40 -9.34
CA GLN A 17 8.14 6.26 -10.43
C GLN A 17 7.15 6.34 -11.60
N ARG A 18 6.56 5.21 -11.99
CA ARG A 18 5.48 5.18 -13.01
C ARG A 18 4.22 5.95 -12.57
N ALA A 19 3.98 6.06 -11.27
CA ALA A 19 2.91 6.86 -10.70
C ALA A 19 3.28 8.35 -10.51
N GLY A 20 4.43 8.79 -10.99
CA GLY A 20 4.81 10.21 -11.03
C GLY A 20 5.76 10.68 -9.93
N PHE A 21 6.29 9.77 -9.09
CA PHE A 21 7.41 10.11 -8.20
C PHE A 21 8.71 10.25 -9.00
N ALA A 22 9.59 11.16 -8.61
CA ALA A 22 10.83 11.42 -9.35
C ALA A 22 11.81 10.24 -9.25
N ASP A 23 12.06 9.75 -8.03
CA ASP A 23 12.95 8.63 -7.74
C ASP A 23 12.63 7.99 -6.37
N GLU A 24 13.46 7.05 -5.91
CA GLU A 24 13.26 6.42 -4.59
C GLU A 24 13.50 7.37 -3.42
N ALA A 25 14.30 8.43 -3.57
CA ALA A 25 14.50 9.42 -2.52
C ALA A 25 13.23 10.27 -2.34
N ASP A 26 12.62 10.71 -3.44
CA ASP A 26 11.33 11.41 -3.45
C ASP A 26 10.22 10.57 -2.79
N VAL A 27 10.10 9.29 -3.15
CA VAL A 27 9.14 8.37 -2.51
C VAL A 27 9.35 8.33 -1.00
N ARG A 28 10.59 8.27 -0.53
CA ARG A 28 10.88 8.10 0.90
C ARG A 28 10.80 9.38 1.71
N ALA A 29 10.91 10.53 1.05
CA ALA A 29 10.65 11.82 1.67
C ALA A 29 9.16 12.06 1.90
N ARG A 30 8.30 11.54 1.01
CA ARG A 30 6.86 11.83 1.01
C ARG A 30 6.01 10.73 1.62
N VAL A 31 6.42 9.47 1.46
CA VAL A 31 5.63 8.29 1.82
C VAL A 31 6.20 7.57 3.03
N TYR A 32 5.35 7.40 4.06
CA TYR A 32 5.68 6.55 5.20
C TYR A 32 5.48 5.08 4.83
N MET A 33 6.51 4.26 4.99
CA MET A 33 6.49 2.86 4.56
C MET A 33 6.51 1.91 5.76
N THR A 34 5.51 1.03 5.83
CA THR A 34 5.40 0.04 6.90
C THR A 34 4.78 -1.29 6.42
N ALA A 35 4.57 -2.21 7.34
CA ALA A 35 4.06 -3.54 7.07
C ALA A 35 3.03 -3.98 8.11
N MET A 36 2.24 -5.00 7.76
CA MET A 36 1.27 -5.62 8.68
C MET A 36 1.94 -6.25 9.91
N THR A 37 3.23 -6.61 9.79
CA THR A 37 4.06 -7.06 10.90
C THR A 37 5.43 -6.42 10.82
N THR A 38 5.96 -5.92 11.94
CA THR A 38 7.33 -5.36 12.04
C THR A 38 8.38 -6.44 12.27
N CYS A 39 7.97 -7.61 12.76
CA CYS A 39 8.84 -8.77 12.94
C CYS A 39 8.96 -9.59 11.65
N PHE A 40 10.13 -10.22 11.48
CA PHE A 40 10.35 -11.19 10.42
C PHE A 40 9.54 -12.46 10.71
N PRO A 41 8.60 -12.86 9.83
CA PRO A 41 7.78 -14.04 10.09
C PRO A 41 8.60 -15.33 9.92
N GLY A 42 9.76 -15.32 9.28
CA GLY A 42 10.49 -16.54 8.95
C GLY A 42 10.39 -16.90 7.48
N ARG A 43 11.17 -17.89 7.06
CA ARG A 43 11.21 -18.39 5.68
C ARG A 43 10.11 -19.41 5.41
N ARG A 44 9.70 -19.56 4.15
CA ARG A 44 8.93 -20.74 3.72
C ARG A 44 9.82 -21.97 3.73
N VAL A 45 9.27 -23.10 4.15
CA VAL A 45 9.96 -24.41 4.15
C VAL A 45 10.44 -24.79 2.74
N ALA A 46 9.58 -24.60 1.73
CA ALA A 46 9.90 -24.88 0.33
C ALA A 46 10.76 -23.78 -0.36
N GLY A 47 11.34 -22.84 0.40
CA GLY A 47 12.06 -21.69 -0.15
C GLY A 47 11.17 -20.68 -0.88
N GLY A 48 11.80 -19.77 -1.62
CA GLY A 48 11.09 -18.76 -2.44
C GLY A 48 10.68 -17.48 -1.69
N GLY A 49 11.28 -17.22 -0.53
CA GLY A 49 11.07 -16.01 0.26
C GLY A 49 10.46 -16.31 1.63
N ASP A 50 9.86 -15.28 2.20
CA ASP A 50 9.38 -15.35 3.57
C ASP A 50 8.04 -16.09 3.62
N ARG A 51 7.61 -16.57 4.79
CA ARG A 51 6.25 -17.08 4.98
C ARG A 51 5.27 -15.95 5.23
N ARG A 52 4.00 -16.16 4.89
CA ARG A 52 2.93 -15.22 5.26
C ARG A 52 2.83 -15.18 6.79
N PRO A 53 2.79 -14.00 7.43
CA PRO A 53 2.41 -13.90 8.84
C PRO A 53 1.06 -14.56 9.09
N SER A 54 0.92 -15.22 10.23
CA SER A 54 -0.33 -15.76 10.74
C SER A 54 -1.25 -14.64 11.24
N ALA A 55 -2.55 -14.93 11.40
CA ALA A 55 -3.49 -13.99 11.98
C ALA A 55 -3.01 -13.50 13.36
N ARG A 56 -2.59 -14.43 14.24
CA ARG A 56 -2.04 -14.11 15.56
C ARG A 56 -0.86 -13.13 15.51
N GLU A 57 0.05 -13.28 14.56
CA GLU A 57 1.19 -12.36 14.44
C GLU A 57 0.77 -10.97 13.96
N VAL A 58 -0.22 -10.90 13.08
CA VAL A 58 -0.81 -9.63 12.66
C VAL A 58 -1.54 -8.99 13.83
N ASP A 59 -2.33 -9.74 14.59
CA ASP A 59 -3.07 -9.24 15.75
C ASP A 59 -2.12 -8.69 16.83
N LEU A 60 -1.03 -9.40 17.12
CA LEU A 60 0.00 -8.94 18.05
C LEU A 60 0.70 -7.65 17.60
N CYS A 61 0.79 -7.42 16.28
CA CYS A 61 1.43 -6.25 15.72
C CYS A 61 0.46 -5.10 15.41
N SER A 62 -0.86 -5.36 15.37
CA SER A 62 -1.87 -4.36 15.00
C SER A 62 -1.77 -3.08 15.85
N PRO A 63 -1.62 -3.14 17.19
CA PRO A 63 -1.59 -1.92 18.01
C PRO A 63 -0.48 -0.94 17.61
N TRP A 64 0.65 -1.45 17.11
CA TRP A 64 1.73 -0.61 16.61
C TRP A 64 1.34 0.11 15.31
N LEU A 65 0.66 -0.58 14.39
CA LEU A 65 0.17 0.02 13.15
C LEU A 65 -0.96 1.02 13.42
N ASP A 66 -1.87 0.68 14.34
CA ASP A 66 -2.93 1.58 14.83
C ASP A 66 -2.33 2.89 15.37
N ALA A 67 -1.29 2.78 16.19
CA ALA A 67 -0.59 3.95 16.74
C ALA A 67 0.12 4.77 15.65
N ALA A 68 0.79 4.12 14.70
CA ALA A 68 1.44 4.80 13.57
C ALA A 68 0.43 5.55 12.70
N GLU A 69 -0.71 4.92 12.37
CA GLU A 69 -1.79 5.56 11.62
C GLU A 69 -2.41 6.73 12.37
N SER A 70 -2.61 6.59 13.69
CA SER A 70 -3.18 7.64 14.53
C SER A 70 -2.27 8.86 14.63
N LEU A 71 -0.95 8.65 14.64
CA LEU A 71 0.03 9.73 14.63
C LEU A 71 0.11 10.42 13.26
N LEU A 72 0.16 9.63 12.19
CA LEU A 72 0.37 10.15 10.82
C LEU A 72 -0.90 10.71 10.17
N ARG A 73 -2.08 10.27 10.62
CA ARG A 73 -3.40 10.61 10.05
C ARG A 73 -3.39 10.68 8.52
N PRO A 74 -2.96 9.61 7.84
CA PRO A 74 -2.73 9.68 6.40
C PRO A 74 -4.05 9.83 5.64
N ARG A 75 -4.11 10.79 4.72
CA ARG A 75 -5.25 10.96 3.81
C ARG A 75 -5.32 9.87 2.74
N LEU A 76 -4.19 9.25 2.41
CA LEU A 76 -4.11 8.15 1.46
C LEU A 76 -3.45 6.93 2.12
N VAL A 77 -3.91 5.73 1.82
CA VAL A 77 -3.25 4.48 2.22
C VAL A 77 -3.06 3.62 0.98
N ILE A 78 -1.82 3.27 0.70
CA ILE A 78 -1.50 2.37 -0.41
C ILE A 78 -1.33 0.97 0.19
N VAL A 79 -2.31 0.11 -0.05
CA VAL A 79 -2.33 -1.24 0.54
C VAL A 79 -1.74 -2.22 -0.46
N ILE A 80 -0.70 -2.96 -0.05
CA ILE A 80 0.07 -3.83 -0.94
C ILE A 80 -0.19 -5.30 -0.63
N GLY A 81 -0.83 -5.96 -1.58
CA GLY A 81 -1.14 -7.38 -1.53
C GLY A 81 -2.33 -7.72 -0.64
N SER A 82 -2.74 -8.98 -0.69
CA SER A 82 -3.99 -9.44 -0.07
C SER A 82 -4.00 -9.35 1.47
N LEU A 83 -2.85 -9.44 2.13
CA LEU A 83 -2.78 -9.36 3.59
C LEU A 83 -3.05 -7.93 4.10
N ALA A 84 -2.51 -6.91 3.44
CA ALA A 84 -2.83 -5.54 3.79
C ALA A 84 -4.28 -5.21 3.40
N LEU A 85 -4.72 -5.70 2.24
CA LEU A 85 -6.09 -5.50 1.76
C LEU A 85 -7.14 -5.94 2.78
N THR A 86 -6.97 -7.10 3.43
CA THR A 86 -7.97 -7.63 4.38
C THR A 86 -8.22 -6.71 5.58
N ARG A 87 -7.28 -5.84 5.93
CA ARG A 87 -7.42 -4.88 7.02
C ARG A 87 -8.30 -3.69 6.64
N TYR A 88 -8.18 -3.20 5.41
CA TYR A 88 -8.85 -1.95 4.98
C TYR A 88 -10.10 -2.20 4.15
N LEU A 89 -10.20 -3.35 3.47
CA LEU A 89 -11.34 -3.76 2.66
C LEU A 89 -11.62 -5.25 2.93
N PRO A 90 -12.22 -5.59 4.08
CA PRO A 90 -12.48 -6.98 4.46
C PRO A 90 -13.41 -7.66 3.44
N GLY A 91 -13.05 -8.89 3.04
CA GLY A 91 -13.80 -9.68 2.04
C GLY A 91 -13.48 -9.33 0.58
N ALA A 92 -12.79 -8.22 0.30
CA ALA A 92 -12.43 -7.84 -1.05
C ALA A 92 -11.32 -8.73 -1.66
N ARG A 93 -11.39 -8.94 -2.98
CA ARG A 93 -10.34 -9.62 -3.75
C ARG A 93 -9.59 -8.62 -4.61
N LEU A 94 -8.31 -8.89 -4.86
CA LEU A 94 -7.48 -8.01 -5.70
C LEU A 94 -8.07 -7.78 -7.10
N ASP A 95 -8.68 -8.82 -7.69
CA ASP A 95 -9.34 -8.72 -9.01
C ASP A 95 -10.50 -7.71 -9.02
N ASP A 96 -11.13 -7.47 -7.88
CA ASP A 96 -12.33 -6.62 -7.78
C ASP A 96 -12.00 -5.16 -7.44
N VAL A 97 -10.82 -4.92 -6.83
CA VAL A 97 -10.47 -3.63 -6.22
C VAL A 97 -9.22 -2.96 -6.78
N VAL A 98 -8.30 -3.71 -7.39
CA VAL A 98 -7.10 -3.09 -8.00
C VAL A 98 -7.54 -2.31 -9.24
N GLY A 99 -7.09 -1.05 -9.33
CA GLY A 99 -7.47 -0.12 -10.41
C GLY A 99 -8.37 1.01 -9.92
N ASP A 100 -8.93 0.89 -8.72
CA ASP A 100 -9.84 1.85 -8.12
C ASP A 100 -9.35 2.30 -6.75
N ALA A 101 -9.95 3.38 -6.24
CA ALA A 101 -9.72 3.87 -4.90
C ALA A 101 -11.02 3.81 -4.10
N PHE A 102 -10.88 3.70 -2.77
CA PHE A 102 -12.01 3.48 -1.87
C PHE A 102 -11.94 4.46 -0.70
N THR A 103 -13.08 4.89 -0.20
CA THR A 103 -13.14 5.53 1.12
C THR A 103 -12.86 4.48 2.20
N VAL A 104 -12.62 4.93 3.42
CA VAL A 104 -12.81 4.10 4.61
C VAL A 104 -14.21 4.48 5.14
N PRO A 105 -15.22 3.59 5.09
CA PRO A 105 -15.13 2.14 5.32
C PRO A 105 -15.14 1.20 4.09
N GLY A 106 -15.13 1.68 2.85
CA GLY A 106 -14.92 0.82 1.67
C GLY A 106 -15.74 1.15 0.43
N GLU A 107 -16.28 2.37 0.32
CA GLU A 107 -17.06 2.77 -0.85
C GLU A 107 -16.15 3.13 -2.01
N ARG A 108 -16.47 2.65 -3.22
CA ARG A 108 -15.70 2.97 -4.42
C ARG A 108 -15.81 4.46 -4.73
N VAL A 109 -14.65 5.11 -4.90
CA VAL A 109 -14.56 6.53 -5.22
C VAL A 109 -14.59 6.68 -6.74
N GLY A 110 -15.60 7.38 -7.29
CA GLY A 110 -15.67 7.70 -8.72
C GLY A 110 -14.72 8.82 -9.11
N GLN A 111 -15.01 10.04 -8.65
CA GLN A 111 -14.16 11.22 -8.76
C GLN A 111 -13.49 11.54 -7.42
N LEU A 112 -12.41 12.34 -7.41
CA LEU A 112 -11.72 12.77 -6.18
C LEU A 112 -12.74 13.39 -5.20
N ALA A 113 -13.22 12.59 -4.26
CA ALA A 113 -14.24 12.97 -3.32
C ALA A 113 -13.63 13.78 -2.17
N ALA A 114 -14.48 14.57 -1.50
CA ALA A 114 -14.19 15.10 -0.17
C ALA A 114 -14.25 13.96 0.87
N ALA A 115 -13.34 13.00 0.77
CA ALA A 115 -13.19 11.92 1.74
C ALA A 115 -12.07 12.27 2.73
N PRO A 116 -12.23 11.99 4.03
CA PRO A 116 -11.16 12.24 5.01
C PRO A 116 -9.95 11.35 4.77
N ARG A 117 -10.18 10.14 4.24
CA ARG A 117 -9.16 9.13 3.96
C ARG A 117 -9.57 8.24 2.80
N MET A 118 -8.62 7.92 1.93
CA MET A 118 -8.78 6.98 0.84
C MET A 118 -7.78 5.83 0.93
N VAL A 119 -8.16 4.69 0.37
CA VAL A 119 -7.37 3.47 0.24
C VAL A 119 -7.20 3.17 -1.25
N LEU A 120 -5.96 2.92 -1.67
CA LEU A 120 -5.60 2.49 -3.01
C LEU A 120 -4.96 1.10 -2.95
N PRO A 121 -5.67 0.05 -3.40
CA PRO A 121 -5.12 -1.30 -3.48
C PRO A 121 -4.13 -1.48 -4.62
N LEU A 122 -2.97 -2.04 -4.29
CA LEU A 122 -1.99 -2.56 -5.25
C LEU A 122 -1.77 -4.06 -5.03
N PRO A 123 -1.51 -4.83 -6.10
CA PRO A 123 -1.05 -6.21 -5.96
C PRO A 123 0.33 -6.22 -5.26
N HIS A 124 0.72 -7.36 -4.72
CA HIS A 124 2.05 -7.47 -4.15
C HIS A 124 3.12 -7.43 -5.26
N PRO A 125 4.21 -6.66 -5.11
CA PRO A 125 5.27 -6.52 -6.14
C PRO A 125 6.20 -7.74 -6.23
N SER A 126 5.99 -8.76 -5.40
CA SER A 126 6.69 -10.03 -5.57
C SER A 126 6.04 -10.84 -6.68
N GLY A 127 6.87 -11.42 -7.56
CA GLY A 127 6.42 -12.38 -8.57
C GLY A 127 5.94 -13.72 -8.00
N GLN A 128 5.68 -13.83 -6.69
CA GLN A 128 5.31 -15.09 -6.04
C GLN A 128 3.91 -15.57 -6.46
N SER A 129 2.93 -14.68 -6.62
CA SER A 129 1.54 -15.06 -6.94
C SER A 129 1.28 -15.24 -8.44
N ARG A 130 2.22 -14.88 -9.32
CA ARG A 130 2.04 -14.81 -10.78
C ARG A 130 0.82 -13.97 -11.22
N TRP A 131 0.22 -13.19 -10.32
CA TRP A 131 -1.00 -12.43 -10.58
C TRP A 131 -0.82 -11.46 -11.75
N LEU A 132 0.36 -10.85 -11.85
CA LEU A 132 0.73 -9.93 -12.93
C LEU A 132 1.09 -10.61 -14.26
N ASN A 133 1.12 -11.94 -14.35
CA ASN A 133 1.38 -12.64 -15.61
C ASN A 133 0.19 -12.59 -16.56
N GLU A 134 -0.99 -12.31 -16.03
CA GLU A 134 -2.23 -12.17 -16.79
C GLU A 134 -2.35 -10.73 -17.32
N PRO A 135 -2.43 -10.50 -18.65
CA PRO A 135 -2.46 -9.16 -19.22
C PRO A 135 -3.59 -8.28 -18.69
N SER A 136 -4.77 -8.84 -18.46
CA SER A 136 -5.91 -8.09 -17.90
C SER A 136 -5.62 -7.55 -16.50
N ARG A 137 -4.89 -8.31 -15.67
CA ARG A 137 -4.45 -7.90 -14.33
C ARG A 137 -3.30 -6.89 -14.35
N ALA A 138 -2.40 -7.00 -15.33
CA ALA A 138 -1.37 -5.98 -15.56
C ALA A 138 -2.01 -4.61 -15.90
N ALA A 139 -3.08 -4.60 -16.71
CA ALA A 139 -3.84 -3.39 -17.01
C ALA A 139 -4.52 -2.79 -15.77
N LEU A 140 -4.98 -3.60 -14.81
CA LEU A 140 -5.51 -3.11 -13.53
C LEU A 140 -4.43 -2.40 -12.69
N LEU A 141 -3.21 -2.96 -12.65
CA LEU A 141 -2.08 -2.27 -12.01
C LEU A 141 -1.81 -0.92 -12.70
N ASP A 142 -1.79 -0.88 -14.02
CA ASP A 142 -1.53 0.35 -14.78
C ASP A 142 -2.57 1.42 -14.47
N ARG A 143 -3.86 1.05 -14.42
CA ARG A 143 -4.94 1.92 -13.98
C ARG A 143 -4.72 2.41 -12.54
N ALA A 144 -4.34 1.52 -11.62
CA ALA A 144 -4.08 1.89 -10.23
C ALA A 144 -2.91 2.89 -10.08
N LEU A 145 -1.87 2.78 -10.91
CA LEU A 145 -0.74 3.71 -10.91
C LEU A 145 -1.11 5.07 -11.50
N VAL A 146 -1.97 5.11 -12.52
CA VAL A 146 -2.57 6.37 -13.01
C VAL A 146 -3.40 7.01 -11.90
N ARG A 147 -4.24 6.23 -11.22
CA ARG A 147 -5.03 6.72 -10.07
C ARG A 147 -4.14 7.24 -8.94
N LEU A 148 -3.04 6.55 -8.65
CA LEU A 148 -2.08 6.99 -7.63
C LEU A 148 -1.50 8.36 -7.95
N ARG A 149 -1.13 8.59 -9.22
CA ARG A 149 -0.61 9.88 -9.69
C ARG A 149 -1.58 11.02 -9.40
N ASP A 150 -2.88 10.80 -9.56
CA ASP A 150 -3.90 11.81 -9.30
C ASP A 150 -4.19 11.99 -7.80
N LEU A 151 -4.09 10.90 -7.02
CA LEU A 151 -4.33 10.90 -5.59
C LEU A 151 -3.21 11.51 -4.75
N VAL A 152 -1.96 11.49 -5.22
CA VAL A 152 -0.82 12.04 -4.49
C VAL A 152 -0.98 13.56 -4.27
N PRO A 153 -1.19 14.39 -5.30
CA PRO A 153 -1.46 15.82 -5.10
C PRO A 153 -2.70 16.08 -4.25
N TRP A 154 -3.76 15.27 -4.40
CA TRP A 154 -4.96 15.39 -3.56
C TRP A 154 -4.67 15.14 -2.09
N ALA A 155 -3.84 14.14 -1.76
CA ALA A 155 -3.46 13.83 -0.40
C ALA A 155 -2.57 14.92 0.22
N GLU A 156 -1.80 15.62 -0.61
CA GLU A 156 -0.87 16.68 -0.22
C GLU A 156 -1.50 18.08 -0.17
N ALA A 157 -2.55 18.33 -0.94
CA ALA A 157 -3.29 19.60 -0.97
C ALA A 157 -3.96 19.83 0.40
N GLN A 158 -3.32 20.63 1.26
CA GLN A 158 -3.69 20.80 2.66
C GLN A 158 -4.81 21.82 2.91
N ASP A 159 -5.47 21.59 4.05
CA ASP A 159 -6.03 22.62 4.95
C ASP A 159 -5.64 22.30 6.43
N LEU A 160 -4.45 21.71 6.69
CA LEU A 160 -3.96 21.37 8.05
C LEU A 160 -2.52 21.89 8.29
N PRO A 161 -2.12 22.19 9.54
CA PRO A 161 -0.79 22.71 9.86
C PRO A 161 0.38 21.76 9.53
N GLU A 162 1.57 22.34 9.32
CA GLU A 162 2.78 21.69 8.79
C GLU A 162 3.30 20.47 9.59
N ALA A 163 2.93 20.34 10.86
CA ALA A 163 3.33 19.23 11.73
C ALA A 163 2.70 17.86 11.38
N GLU A 164 1.74 17.81 10.44
CA GLU A 164 0.92 16.62 10.15
C GLU A 164 1.10 16.08 8.72
N ARG A 165 2.14 16.54 8.01
CA ARG A 165 2.37 16.26 6.57
C ARG A 165 2.99 14.88 6.34
N ALA A 166 2.19 13.80 6.37
CA ALA A 166 2.60 12.48 5.87
C ALA A 166 1.77 12.08 4.66
N ALA A 167 2.36 12.08 3.46
CA ALA A 167 1.68 11.69 2.23
C ALA A 167 1.71 10.17 2.06
N GLY A 168 0.72 9.50 2.64
CA GLY A 168 0.49 8.10 2.36
C GLY A 168 1.19 7.13 3.31
N ILE A 169 0.50 6.04 3.64
CA ILE A 169 1.13 4.86 4.24
C ILE A 169 1.13 3.73 3.22
N ILE A 170 2.32 3.22 2.90
CA ILE A 170 2.43 1.92 2.24
C ILE A 170 2.37 0.85 3.31
N ALA A 171 1.32 0.04 3.30
CA ALA A 171 1.18 -1.09 4.21
C ALA A 171 1.27 -2.38 3.41
N GLY A 172 2.36 -3.13 3.57
CA GLY A 172 2.63 -4.34 2.79
C GLY A 172 3.27 -5.45 3.61
N ARG A 173 3.77 -6.47 2.93
CA ARG A 173 4.61 -7.49 3.55
C ARG A 173 6.07 -7.18 3.24
N ILE A 174 6.97 -7.32 4.22
CA ILE A 174 8.43 -7.21 4.03
C ILE A 174 8.95 -8.46 3.32
#